data_AF-A0AAD0YLB8-F1
#
_entry.id   AF-A0AAD0YLB8-F1
#
_cell.length_a   1.000
_cell.length_b   1.000
_cell.length_c   1.000
_cell.angle_alpha   90.00
_cell.angle_beta   90.00
_cell.angle_gamma   90.00
#
_symmetry.space_group_name_H-M   'P 1'
#
loop_
_entity.id
_entity.type
_entity.pdbx_description
1 polymer ?
#
loop_
_entity_poly.entity_id
_entity_poly.type
_entity_poly.pdbx_seq_one_letter_code
_entity_poly.pdbx_strand_id
1 'polypeptide(L)'
;MSLSSQIFEQYQQEFINRCQEVEDGNVSPLDAAVSFKQEMDYLNQLAEERKVWLNENVDSITDEAAAYGKEGYKGFIFSKMYKETPSFKHIPAWVTLENQKKALEQKSKLAFKMVQNGGLNVDENGEEIPLPIVNTTSYIKGEKVRK
;
A
#
# COMPACT_ATOMS: atom_id res chain seq x y z
N MET A 1 -6.12 7.92 32.48
CA MET A 1 -5.56 7.93 31.11
C MET A 1 -4.11 7.51 31.21
N SER A 2 -3.66 6.53 30.43
CA SER A 2 -2.23 6.19 30.37
C SER A 2 -1.47 7.35 29.71
N LEU A 3 -0.18 7.50 30.05
CA LEU A 3 0.72 8.48 29.43
C LEU A 3 0.69 8.40 27.89
N SER A 4 0.43 7.21 27.34
CA SER A 4 0.25 6.98 25.91
C SER A 4 -1.00 7.63 25.31
N SER A 5 -2.15 7.62 25.99
CA SER A 5 -3.41 8.21 25.48
C SER A 5 -3.27 9.72 25.27
N GLN A 6 -2.67 10.40 26.24
CA GLN A 6 -2.45 11.85 26.18
C GLN A 6 -1.51 12.24 25.04
N ILE A 7 -0.47 11.44 24.77
CA ILE A 7 0.45 11.65 23.66
C ILE A 7 -0.26 11.46 22.31
N PHE A 8 -1.11 10.44 22.16
CA PHE A 8 -1.86 10.23 20.92
C PHE A 8 -2.89 11.34 20.66
N GLU A 9 -3.57 11.79 21.71
CA GLU A 9 -4.48 12.95 21.63
C GLU A 9 -3.71 14.20 21.21
N GLN A 10 -2.49 14.39 21.71
CA GLN A 10 -1.63 15.50 21.29
C GLN A 10 -1.26 15.40 19.80
N TYR A 11 -0.81 14.23 19.30
CA TYR A 11 -0.53 14.05 17.87
C TYR A 11 -1.76 14.34 16.99
N GLN A 12 -2.94 13.91 17.43
CA GLN A 12 -4.19 14.19 16.72
C GLN A 12 -4.50 15.69 16.69
N GLN A 13 -4.30 16.41 17.80
CA GLN A 13 -4.49 17.85 17.84
C GLN A 13 -3.44 18.59 17.00
N GLU A 14 -2.18 18.15 17.02
CA GLU A 14 -1.12 18.70 16.16
C GLU A 14 -1.46 18.55 14.67
N PHE A 15 -1.98 17.38 14.27
CA PHE A 15 -2.46 17.17 12.90
C PHE A 15 -3.59 18.15 12.53
N ILE A 16 -4.60 18.30 13.39
CA ILE A 16 -5.74 19.21 13.16
C ILE A 16 -5.26 20.66 13.05
N ASN A 17 -4.42 21.10 13.98
CA ASN A 17 -3.87 22.46 13.98
C ASN A 17 -3.07 22.74 12.72
N ARG A 18 -2.24 21.78 12.27
CA ARG A 18 -1.44 21.92 11.05
C ARG A 18 -2.32 22.02 9.80
N CYS A 19 -3.43 21.28 9.75
CA CYS A 19 -4.41 21.40 8.67
C CYS A 19 -5.05 22.80 8.66
N GLN A 20 -5.43 23.31 9.83
CA GLN A 20 -5.98 24.67 9.97
C GLN A 20 -4.95 25.74 9.57
N GLU A 21 -3.70 25.63 9.98
CA GLU A 21 -2.64 26.57 9.58
C GLU A 21 -2.41 26.59 8.07
N VAL A 22 -2.61 25.47 7.37
CA VAL A 22 -2.55 25.42 5.90
C VAL A 22 -3.77 26.08 5.28
N GLU A 23 -4.97 25.84 5.82
CA GLU A 23 -6.21 26.49 5.36
C GLU A 23 -6.17 28.01 5.54
N ASP A 24 -5.61 28.48 6.67
CA ASP A 24 -5.41 29.89 6.99
C ASP A 24 -4.26 30.53 6.20
N GLY A 25 -3.46 29.74 5.47
CA GLY A 25 -2.32 30.20 4.67
C GLY A 25 -1.07 30.55 5.49
N ASN A 26 -1.01 30.15 6.76
CA ASN A 26 0.14 30.36 7.65
C ASN A 26 1.28 29.38 7.35
N VAL A 27 0.97 28.18 6.84
CA VAL A 27 1.93 27.13 6.48
C VAL A 27 1.67 26.68 5.05
N SER A 28 2.73 26.44 4.27
CA SER A 28 2.56 25.94 2.91
C SER A 28 2.07 24.48 2.91
N PRO A 29 1.22 24.06 1.96
CA PRO A 29 0.80 22.66 1.84
C PRO A 29 1.99 21.69 1.67
N LEU A 30 3.09 22.16 1.06
CA LEU A 30 4.29 21.36 0.88
C LEU A 30 5.00 21.11 2.21
N ASP A 31 5.13 22.13 3.06
CA ASP A 31 5.77 21.98 4.38
C ASP A 31 4.94 21.09 5.31
N ALA A 32 3.61 21.21 5.25
CA ALA A 32 2.72 20.31 5.96
C ALA A 32 2.87 18.86 5.45
N ALA A 33 2.91 18.65 4.13
CA ALA A 33 3.10 17.34 3.53
C ALA A 33 4.43 16.68 3.91
N VAL A 34 5.52 17.45 4.01
CA VAL A 34 6.82 16.95 4.47
C VAL A 34 6.74 16.46 5.92
N SER A 35 6.15 17.25 6.81
CA SER A 35 6.01 16.89 8.22
C SER A 35 5.14 15.67 8.41
N PHE A 36 3.97 15.62 7.76
CA PHE A 36 3.10 14.45 7.81
C PHE A 36 3.80 13.20 7.28
N LYS A 37 4.59 13.33 6.19
CA LYS A 37 5.34 12.18 5.67
C LYS A 37 6.40 11.67 6.64
N GLN A 38 7.09 12.56 7.35
CA GLN A 38 8.07 12.19 8.38
C GLN A 38 7.42 11.49 9.57
N GLU A 39 6.31 12.03 10.06
CA GLU A 39 5.53 11.44 11.15
C GLU A 39 5.01 10.05 10.76
N MET A 40 4.40 9.93 9.58
CA MET A 40 3.95 8.64 9.04
C MET A 40 5.08 7.61 8.95
N ASP A 41 6.26 8.00 8.48
CA ASP A 41 7.41 7.09 8.40
C ASP A 41 7.79 6.57 9.78
N TYR A 42 7.82 7.43 10.80
CA TYR A 42 8.13 7.04 12.18
C TYR A 42 7.06 6.10 12.78
N LEU A 43 5.78 6.44 12.62
CA LEU A 43 4.68 5.62 13.11
C LEU A 43 4.64 4.25 12.42
N ASN A 44 4.93 4.21 11.11
CA ASN A 44 5.04 2.96 10.35
C ASN A 44 6.20 2.10 10.84
N GLN A 45 7.36 2.70 11.13
CA GLN A 45 8.50 1.98 11.70
C GLN A 45 8.12 1.35 13.04
N LEU A 46 7.53 2.12 13.94
CA LEU A 46 7.10 1.64 15.26
C LEU A 46 6.00 0.57 15.16
N ALA A 47 5.10 0.68 14.18
CA ALA A 47 4.11 -0.36 13.90
C ALA A 47 4.75 -1.66 13.42
N GLU A 48 5.73 -1.59 12.51
CA GLU A 48 6.45 -2.76 12.03
C GLU A 48 7.31 -3.41 13.14
N GLU A 49 7.99 -2.63 13.98
CA GLU A 49 8.73 -3.16 15.14
C GLU A 49 7.82 -3.95 16.10
N ARG A 50 6.63 -3.41 16.42
CA ARG A 50 5.64 -4.12 17.26
C ARG A 50 5.12 -5.39 16.58
N LYS A 51 4.89 -5.33 15.29
CA LYS A 51 4.43 -6.48 14.50
C LYS A 51 5.50 -7.58 14.44
N VAL A 52 6.77 -7.21 14.29
CA VAL A 52 7.90 -8.14 14.39
C VAL A 52 7.88 -8.83 15.74
N TRP A 53 7.81 -8.06 16.84
CA TRP A 53 7.74 -8.64 18.19
C TRP A 53 6.53 -9.58 18.38
N LEU A 54 5.34 -9.20 17.91
CA LEU A 54 4.14 -10.07 17.97
C LEU A 54 4.35 -11.39 17.21
N ASN A 55 5.00 -11.36 16.04
CA ASN A 55 5.27 -12.54 15.25
C ASN A 55 6.36 -13.42 15.87
N GLU A 56 7.40 -12.83 16.45
CA GLU A 56 8.46 -13.55 17.16
C GLU A 56 7.94 -14.27 18.40
N ASN A 57 6.91 -13.71 19.05
CA ASN A 57 6.28 -14.28 20.25
C ASN A 57 4.96 -14.99 19.95
N VAL A 58 4.67 -15.33 18.68
CA VAL A 58 3.37 -15.85 18.26
C VAL A 58 2.95 -17.09 19.05
N ASP A 59 3.88 -18.03 19.26
CA ASP A 59 3.58 -19.29 19.96
C ASP A 59 3.20 -19.03 21.41
N SER A 60 4.06 -18.32 22.16
CA SER A 60 3.82 -17.97 23.57
C SER A 60 2.52 -17.19 23.76
N ILE A 61 2.22 -16.22 22.89
CA ILE A 61 0.98 -15.44 22.96
C ILE A 61 -0.23 -16.34 22.71
N THR A 62 -0.19 -17.20 21.69
CA THR A 62 -1.35 -18.03 21.35
C THR A 62 -1.57 -19.17 22.34
N ASP A 63 -0.50 -19.71 22.93
CA ASP A 63 -0.57 -20.73 23.97
C ASP A 63 -1.21 -20.16 25.26
N GLU A 64 -0.82 -18.95 25.67
CA GLU A 64 -1.45 -18.27 26.81
C GLU A 64 -2.90 -17.87 26.49
N ALA A 65 -3.15 -17.35 25.28
CA ALA A 65 -4.49 -16.92 24.85
C ALA A 65 -5.50 -18.07 24.80
N ALA A 66 -5.05 -19.30 24.57
CA ALA A 66 -5.90 -20.49 24.51
C ALA A 66 -6.70 -20.71 25.81
N ALA A 67 -6.16 -20.32 26.96
CA ALA A 67 -6.82 -20.45 28.26
C ALA A 67 -8.08 -19.57 28.39
N TYR A 68 -8.17 -18.48 27.63
CA TYR A 68 -9.27 -17.51 27.68
C TYR A 68 -10.40 -17.80 26.69
N GLY A 69 -10.19 -18.74 25.76
CA GLY A 69 -11.21 -19.20 24.82
C GLY A 69 -11.88 -18.07 24.02
N LYS A 70 -13.22 -18.10 23.95
CA LYS A 70 -14.01 -17.14 23.15
C LYS A 70 -14.23 -15.80 23.84
N GLU A 71 -14.04 -15.71 25.15
CA GLU A 71 -14.12 -14.44 25.88
C GLU A 71 -12.90 -13.56 25.58
N GLY A 72 -11.78 -14.20 25.22
CA GLY A 72 -10.54 -13.53 24.89
C GLY A 72 -9.86 -12.89 26.11
N TYR A 73 -8.73 -12.26 25.87
CA TYR A 73 -7.98 -11.55 26.89
C TYR A 73 -8.09 -10.04 26.68
N LYS A 74 -8.66 -9.33 27.66
CA LYS A 74 -8.85 -7.87 27.63
C LYS A 74 -9.54 -7.36 26.35
N GLY A 75 -10.51 -8.12 25.85
CA GLY A 75 -11.28 -7.78 24.64
C GLY A 75 -10.62 -8.18 23.31
N PHE A 76 -9.50 -8.91 23.35
CA PHE A 76 -8.81 -9.41 22.15
C PHE A 76 -8.77 -10.93 22.12
N ILE A 77 -8.93 -11.51 20.93
CA ILE A 77 -8.72 -12.94 20.68
C ILE A 77 -7.46 -13.05 19.80
N PHE A 78 -6.43 -13.71 20.32
CA PHE A 78 -5.20 -13.97 19.58
C PHE A 78 -5.25 -15.39 19.01
N SER A 79 -5.04 -15.51 17.71
CA SER A 79 -5.00 -16.80 17.02
C SER A 79 -3.85 -16.84 16.02
N LYS A 80 -3.21 -18.01 15.91
CA LYS A 80 -2.18 -18.26 14.91
C LYS A 80 -2.86 -18.53 13.57
N MET A 81 -2.56 -17.71 12.57
CA MET A 81 -3.04 -17.93 11.20
C MET A 81 -1.90 -18.44 10.32
N TYR A 82 -2.17 -19.50 9.56
CA TYR A 82 -1.29 -19.98 8.51
C TYR A 82 -1.82 -19.48 7.17
N LYS A 83 -0.95 -18.84 6.38
CA LYS A 83 -1.29 -18.43 5.02
C LYS A 83 -0.53 -19.29 4.03
N GLU A 84 -1.24 -20.20 3.40
CA GLU A 84 -0.72 -20.92 2.23
C GLU A 84 -0.98 -20.08 0.98
N THR A 85 0.09 -19.74 0.26
CA THR A 85 -0.03 -19.06 -1.04
C THR A 85 0.35 -20.05 -2.13
N PRO A 86 -0.61 -20.66 -2.84
CA PRO A 86 -0.31 -21.60 -3.91
C PRO A 86 0.46 -20.89 -5.02
N SER A 87 1.59 -21.46 -5.44
CA SER A 87 2.42 -20.94 -6.52
C SER A 87 2.13 -21.72 -7.80
N PHE A 88 1.60 -21.06 -8.82
CA PHE A 88 1.31 -21.66 -10.13
C PHE A 88 2.45 -21.51 -11.13
N LYS A 89 3.56 -20.88 -10.73
CA LYS A 89 4.71 -20.56 -11.61
C LYS A 89 5.40 -21.79 -12.21
N HIS A 90 5.22 -22.96 -11.61
CA HIS A 90 5.80 -24.21 -12.07
C HIS A 90 4.93 -24.93 -13.11
N ILE A 91 3.67 -24.50 -13.31
CA ILE A 91 2.74 -25.13 -14.26
C ILE A 91 3.05 -24.58 -15.66
N PRO A 92 3.50 -25.40 -16.64
CA PRO A 92 3.91 -24.89 -17.95
C PRO A 92 2.79 -24.15 -18.69
N ALA A 93 1.55 -24.66 -18.61
CA ALA A 93 0.38 -24.01 -19.20
C ALA A 93 0.12 -22.62 -18.61
N TRP A 94 0.37 -22.43 -17.31
CA TRP A 94 0.23 -21.14 -16.64
C TRP A 94 1.25 -20.13 -17.15
N VAL A 95 2.51 -20.55 -17.26
CA VAL A 95 3.60 -19.71 -17.79
C VAL A 95 3.29 -19.27 -19.22
N THR A 96 2.80 -20.17 -20.07
CA THR A 96 2.40 -19.85 -21.45
C THR A 96 1.29 -18.80 -21.49
N LEU A 97 0.22 -18.99 -20.71
CA LEU A 97 -0.89 -18.03 -20.65
C LEU A 97 -0.45 -16.67 -20.08
N GLU A 98 0.41 -16.66 -19.07
CA GLU A 98 0.95 -15.43 -18.49
C GLU A 98 1.79 -14.66 -19.52
N ASN A 99 2.60 -15.36 -20.31
CA ASN A 99 3.39 -14.76 -21.38
C ASN A 99 2.50 -14.20 -22.51
N GLN A 100 1.47 -14.94 -22.92
CA GLN A 100 0.50 -14.47 -23.92
C GLN A 100 -0.24 -13.22 -23.45
N LYS A 101 -0.71 -13.21 -22.20
CA LYS A 101 -1.34 -12.04 -21.58
C LYS A 101 -0.40 -10.84 -21.58
N LYS A 102 0.85 -11.02 -21.13
CA LYS A 102 1.86 -9.94 -21.11
C LYS A 102 2.14 -9.40 -22.51
N ALA A 103 2.24 -10.29 -23.51
CA ALA A 103 2.45 -9.90 -24.90
C ALA A 103 1.27 -9.05 -25.43
N LEU A 104 0.03 -9.46 -25.15
CA LEU A 104 -1.16 -8.70 -25.53
C LEU A 104 -1.19 -7.32 -24.86
N GLU A 105 -0.95 -7.25 -23.55
CA GLU A 105 -0.89 -5.98 -22.81
C GLU A 105 0.20 -5.04 -23.37
N GLN A 106 1.36 -5.59 -23.72
CA GLN A 106 2.45 -4.82 -24.32
C GLN A 106 2.08 -4.28 -25.70
N LYS A 107 1.44 -5.09 -26.56
CA LYS A 107 0.94 -4.66 -27.88
C LYS A 107 -0.06 -3.52 -27.75
N SER A 108 -1.08 -3.67 -26.89
CA SER A 108 -2.08 -2.61 -26.66
C SER A 108 -1.47 -1.32 -26.08
N LYS A 109 -0.48 -1.42 -25.16
CA LYS A 109 0.24 -0.25 -24.64
C LYS A 109 1.09 0.45 -25.70
N LEU A 110 1.71 -0.31 -26.59
CA LEU A 110 2.49 0.24 -27.71
C LEU A 110 1.57 0.98 -28.69
N ALA A 111 0.47 0.34 -29.10
CA ALA A 111 -0.54 0.94 -29.98
C ALA A 111 -1.10 2.23 -29.38
N PHE A 112 -1.39 2.25 -28.08
CA PHE A 112 -1.82 3.46 -27.36
C PHE A 112 -0.79 4.59 -27.45
N LYS A 113 0.50 4.30 -27.20
CA LYS A 113 1.57 5.30 -27.34
C LYS A 113 1.73 5.80 -28.78
N MET A 114 1.56 4.92 -29.77
CA MET A 114 1.62 5.30 -31.18
C MET A 114 0.50 6.27 -31.55
N VAL A 115 -0.74 6.00 -31.11
CA VAL A 115 -1.88 6.92 -31.30
C VAL A 115 -1.65 8.24 -30.58
N GLN A 116 -1.13 8.23 -29.34
CA GLN A 116 -0.78 9.46 -28.61
C GLN A 116 0.25 10.31 -29.35
N ASN A 117 1.15 9.69 -30.12
CA ASN A 117 2.17 10.36 -30.92
C ASN A 117 1.71 10.67 -32.37
N GLY A 118 0.43 10.50 -32.70
CA GLY A 118 -0.14 10.81 -34.01
C GLY A 118 -0.08 9.70 -35.07
N GLY A 119 0.25 8.46 -34.67
CA GLY A 119 0.26 7.27 -35.53
C GLY A 119 -1.07 6.50 -35.55
N LEU A 120 -1.16 5.50 -36.44
CA LEU A 120 -2.31 4.59 -36.53
C LEU A 120 -2.17 3.40 -35.57
N ASN A 121 -3.26 2.88 -35.02
CA ASN A 121 -3.29 1.72 -34.12
C ASN A 121 -3.41 0.38 -34.88
N VAL A 122 -2.63 0.19 -35.93
CA VAL A 122 -2.65 -1.04 -36.74
C VAL A 122 -1.44 -1.92 -36.45
N ASP A 123 -1.63 -3.23 -36.46
CA ASP A 123 -0.53 -4.20 -36.37
C ASP A 123 0.18 -4.43 -37.72
N GLU A 124 1.20 -5.29 -37.76
CA GLU A 124 1.97 -5.61 -38.98
C GLU A 124 1.11 -6.20 -40.13
N ASN A 125 -0.09 -6.71 -39.81
CA ASN A 125 -1.04 -7.27 -40.78
C ASN A 125 -2.17 -6.29 -41.15
N GLY A 126 -2.15 -5.07 -40.61
CA GLY A 126 -3.18 -4.06 -40.83
C GLY A 126 -4.44 -4.21 -39.98
N GLU A 127 -4.42 -5.07 -38.95
CA GLU A 127 -5.55 -5.23 -38.03
C GLU A 127 -5.54 -4.14 -36.94
N GLU A 128 -6.72 -3.59 -36.62
CA GLU A 128 -6.85 -2.59 -35.56
C GLU A 128 -6.60 -3.22 -34.19
N ILE A 129 -5.57 -2.73 -33.49
CA ILE A 129 -5.28 -3.15 -32.12
C ILE A 129 -6.23 -2.41 -31.17
N PRO A 130 -6.97 -3.13 -30.30
CA PRO A 130 -7.84 -2.51 -29.32
C PRO A 130 -7.01 -1.70 -28.32
N LEU A 131 -7.41 -0.44 -28.16
CA LEU A 131 -6.74 0.51 -27.28
C LEU A 131 -7.21 0.33 -25.83
N PRO A 132 -6.30 0.45 -24.85
CA PRO A 132 -6.67 0.45 -23.45
C PRO A 132 -7.46 1.70 -23.08
N ILE A 133 -8.46 1.55 -22.22
CA ILE A 133 -9.15 2.67 -21.57
C ILE A 133 -8.23 3.21 -20.47
N VAL A 134 -7.92 4.50 -20.51
CA VAL A 134 -7.09 5.15 -19.50
C VAL A 134 -7.97 5.83 -18.46
N ASN A 135 -7.89 5.34 -17.23
CA ASN A 135 -8.44 6.00 -16.05
C ASN A 135 -7.33 6.78 -15.36
N THR A 136 -7.44 8.11 -15.33
CA THR A 136 -6.46 8.98 -14.68
C THR A 136 -6.87 9.27 -13.25
N THR A 137 -6.06 8.85 -12.29
CA THR A 137 -6.17 9.25 -10.88
C THR A 137 -4.87 9.94 -10.47
N SER A 138 -4.98 11.16 -9.96
CA SER A 138 -3.84 11.92 -9.42
C SER A 138 -3.67 11.62 -7.93
N TYR A 139 -2.45 11.32 -7.49
CA TYR A 139 -2.10 11.11 -6.09
C TYR A 139 -0.71 11.68 -5.78
N ILE A 140 -0.47 12.04 -4.53
CA ILE A 140 0.83 12.52 -4.06
C ILE A 140 1.75 11.31 -3.85
N LYS A 141 2.93 11.32 -4.47
CA LYS A 141 4.01 10.36 -4.23
C LYS A 141 5.21 11.10 -3.65
N GLY A 142 5.55 10.85 -2.39
CA GLY A 142 6.73 11.40 -1.73
C GLY A 142 7.83 10.34 -1.58
N GLU A 143 9.02 10.60 -2.13
CA GLU A 143 10.21 9.75 -1.97
C GLU A 143 11.31 10.54 -1.26
N LYS A 144 12.00 9.92 -0.29
CA LYS A 144 13.20 10.52 0.31
C LYS A 144 14.35 10.43 -0.69
N VAL A 145 14.99 11.57 -0.98
CA VAL A 145 16.21 11.61 -1.79
C VAL A 145 17.31 10.86 -1.04
N ARG A 146 17.85 9.80 -1.65
CA ARG A 146 19.05 9.12 -1.13
C ARG A 146 20.23 10.06 -1.35
N LYS A 147 20.83 10.54 -0.27
CA LYS A 147 22.14 11.22 -0.28
C LYS A 147 23.26 10.19 -0.21
#